data_AF-A0A426ZRQ1-F1
#
_entry.id   AF-A0A426ZRQ1-F1
#
_cell.length_a   1.000
_cell.length_b   1.000
_cell.length_c   1.000
_cell.angle_alpha   90.00
_cell.angle_beta   90.00
_cell.angle_gamma   90.00
#
_symmetry.space_group_name_H-M   'P 1'
#
loop_
_entity.id
_entity.type
_entity.pdbx_description
1 polymer ?
#
loop_
_entity_poly.entity_id
_entity_poly.type
_entity_poly.pdbx_seq_one_letter_code
_entity_poly.pdbx_strand_id
1 'polypeptide(L)'
;MDGSRILIFMDTKKGCDQITRQLRTDGWPALSIHGDKSQAERDWVLSEFKSGKSPIMTATDVAARGDILGIYQLSIYLFSCVFFFVKFLITDVKDVKYVINYDFPGSLEDYVHRIGRTGRAGAKGTAYTFFTAANARFAKDLIKILEEAGQKVNPELAKMGRGPLPPAG
;
A
#
# COMPACT_ATOMS: atom_id res chain seq x y z
N MET A 1 1.95 21.68 -5.11
CA MET A 1 1.84 20.25 -5.47
C MET A 1 0.80 20.13 -6.57
N ASP A 2 0.98 19.23 -7.53
CA ASP A 2 0.09 18.98 -8.68
C ASP A 2 -1.26 18.30 -8.30
N GLY A 3 -1.73 18.48 -7.06
CA GLY A 3 -2.91 17.81 -6.52
C GLY A 3 -2.73 16.32 -6.22
N SER A 4 -1.54 15.77 -6.44
CA SER A 4 -1.25 14.35 -6.22
C SER A 4 -1.31 13.96 -4.76
N ARG A 5 -1.93 12.82 -4.49
CA ARG A 5 -2.04 12.25 -3.14
C ARG A 5 -1.12 11.05 -2.93
N ILE A 6 -0.63 10.94 -1.71
CA ILE A 6 0.29 9.90 -1.24
C ILE A 6 -0.39 9.13 -0.11
N LEU A 7 -0.52 7.82 -0.29
CA LEU A 7 -0.99 6.90 0.74
C LEU A 7 0.18 6.07 1.25
N ILE A 8 0.47 6.17 2.54
CA ILE A 8 1.57 5.47 3.21
C ILE A 8 0.97 4.38 4.12
N PHE A 9 1.28 3.13 3.83
CA PHE A 9 0.87 1.99 4.63
C PHE A 9 1.91 1.65 5.69
N MET A 10 1.40 1.37 6.89
CA MET A 10 2.20 0.97 8.04
C MET A 10 1.51 -0.18 8.78
N ASP A 11 2.30 -0.98 9.48
CA ASP A 11 1.77 -2.16 10.18
C ASP A 11 1.14 -1.80 11.53
N THR A 12 1.60 -0.72 12.18
CA THR A 12 1.17 -0.35 13.53
C THR A 12 0.49 1.01 13.60
N LYS A 13 -0.52 1.11 14.47
CA LYS A 13 -1.25 2.36 14.76
C LYS A 13 -0.31 3.45 15.30
N LYS A 14 0.55 3.06 16.25
CA LYS A 14 1.58 3.95 16.84
C LYS A 14 2.54 4.47 15.77
N GLY A 15 2.94 3.62 14.83
CA GLY A 15 3.79 4.04 13.73
C GLY A 15 3.10 5.09 12.86
N CYS A 16 1.83 4.92 12.50
CA CYS A 16 1.08 5.92 11.73
C CYS A 16 1.11 7.30 12.40
N ASP A 17 0.85 7.34 13.71
CA ASP A 17 0.88 8.60 14.47
C ASP A 17 2.29 9.18 14.57
N GLN A 18 3.32 8.36 14.78
CA GLN A 18 4.72 8.80 14.82
C GLN A 18 5.16 9.43 13.50
N ILE A 19 4.96 8.74 12.37
CA ILE A 19 5.34 9.24 11.05
C ILE A 19 4.52 10.47 10.67
N THR A 20 3.22 10.48 10.98
CA THR A 20 2.38 11.67 10.74
C THR A 20 2.87 12.88 11.54
N ARG A 21 3.25 12.69 12.81
CA ARG A 21 3.81 13.77 13.62
C ARG A 21 5.13 14.27 13.05
N GLN A 22 6.01 13.37 12.62
CA GLN A 22 7.28 13.74 12.00
C GLN A 22 7.06 14.56 10.72
N LEU A 23 6.21 14.06 9.81
CA LEU A 23 5.85 14.77 8.58
C LEU A 23 5.31 16.17 8.86
N ARG A 24 4.42 16.32 9.83
CA ARG A 24 3.89 17.64 10.24
C ARG A 24 4.96 18.55 10.83
N THR A 25 5.87 18.01 11.62
CA THR A 25 7.00 18.76 12.20
C THR A 25 7.91 19.29 11.10
N ASP A 26 8.10 18.50 10.05
CA ASP A 26 8.87 18.87 8.86
C ASP A 26 8.10 19.77 7.88
N GLY A 27 6.89 20.23 8.25
CA GLY A 27 6.08 21.15 7.47
C GLY A 27 5.16 20.50 6.43
N TRP A 28 5.05 19.17 6.41
CA TRP A 28 4.21 18.45 5.44
C TRP A 28 2.78 18.26 5.96
N PRO A 29 1.75 18.60 5.16
CA PRO A 29 0.35 18.37 5.49
C PRO A 29 0.01 16.87 5.41
N ALA A 30 0.09 16.20 6.56
CA ALA A 30 -0.15 14.76 6.70
C ALA A 30 -1.28 14.43 7.69
N LEU A 31 -1.97 13.31 7.47
CA LEU A 31 -3.01 12.77 8.35
C LEU A 31 -2.72 11.30 8.69
N SER A 32 -3.26 10.81 9.81
CA SER A 32 -3.22 9.39 10.19
C SER A 32 -4.62 8.81 10.30
N ILE A 33 -4.80 7.58 9.82
CA ILE A 33 -6.05 6.82 9.95
C ILE A 33 -5.76 5.37 10.41
N HIS A 34 -6.37 4.96 11.51
CA HIS A 34 -6.16 3.63 12.10
C HIS A 34 -7.28 3.28 13.10
N GLY A 35 -7.22 2.05 13.63
CA GLY A 35 -8.22 1.48 14.53
C GLY A 35 -8.58 2.32 15.77
N ASP A 36 -7.60 3.02 16.37
CA ASP A 36 -7.85 3.82 17.59
C ASP A 36 -8.47 5.21 17.34
N LYS A 37 -8.60 5.64 16.08
CA LYS A 37 -9.33 6.87 15.76
C LYS A 37 -10.84 6.61 15.86
N SER A 38 -11.59 7.56 16.39
CA SER A 38 -13.06 7.53 16.38
C SER A 38 -13.61 7.58 14.95
N GLN A 39 -14.86 7.16 14.75
CA GLN A 39 -15.48 7.20 13.42
C GLN A 39 -15.53 8.63 12.86
N ALA A 40 -15.86 9.62 13.69
CA ALA A 40 -15.89 11.02 13.27
C ALA A 40 -14.50 11.53 12.81
N GLU A 41 -13.43 11.17 13.52
CA GLU A 41 -12.06 11.50 13.09
C GLU A 41 -11.69 10.82 11.78
N ARG A 42 -12.07 9.56 11.62
CA ARG A 42 -11.82 8.79 10.40
C ARG A 42 -12.52 9.42 9.18
N ASP A 43 -13.79 9.80 9.34
CA ASP A 43 -14.58 10.45 8.29
C ASP A 43 -13.99 11.82 7.92
N TRP A 44 -13.56 12.59 8.91
CA TRP A 44 -12.89 13.88 8.70
C TRP A 44 -11.55 13.71 7.96
N VAL A 45 -10.71 12.76 8.38
CA VAL A 45 -9.43 12.47 7.72
C VAL A 45 -9.63 12.11 6.25
N LEU A 46 -10.61 11.25 5.96
CA LEU A 46 -10.93 10.88 4.59
C LEU A 46 -11.43 12.08 3.77
N SER A 47 -12.26 12.95 4.34
CA SER A 47 -12.74 14.16 3.67
C SER A 47 -11.59 15.12 3.32
N GLU A 48 -10.68 15.36 4.26
CA GLU A 48 -9.50 16.22 4.04
C GLU A 48 -8.52 15.61 3.04
N PHE A 49 -8.35 14.29 3.06
CA PHE A 49 -7.54 13.59 2.07
C PHE A 49 -8.17 13.64 0.67
N LYS A 50 -9.48 13.33 0.54
CA LYS A 50 -10.20 13.35 -0.74
C LYS A 50 -10.27 14.76 -1.36
N SER A 51 -10.43 15.80 -0.53
CA SER A 51 -10.43 17.19 -0.99
C SER A 51 -9.04 17.70 -1.39
N GLY A 52 -7.97 16.97 -1.06
CA GLY A 52 -6.59 17.33 -1.38
C GLY A 52 -5.98 18.39 -0.45
N LYS A 53 -6.70 18.85 0.57
CA LYS A 53 -6.18 19.79 1.58
C LYS A 53 -5.00 19.20 2.35
N SER A 54 -5.08 17.91 2.66
CA SER A 54 -3.97 17.13 3.21
C SER A 54 -3.60 15.98 2.26
N PRO A 55 -2.60 16.16 1.39
CA PRO A 55 -2.27 15.21 0.34
C PRO A 55 -1.55 13.94 0.82
N ILE A 56 -1.10 13.88 2.08
CA ILE A 56 -0.40 12.71 2.62
C ILE A 56 -1.25 12.05 3.70
N MET A 57 -1.50 10.76 3.58
CA MET A 57 -2.22 9.98 4.58
C MET A 57 -1.44 8.72 4.94
N THR A 58 -1.18 8.52 6.23
CA THR A 58 -0.67 7.28 6.80
C THR A 58 -1.84 6.38 7.23
N ALA A 59 -1.76 5.08 6.96
CA ALA A 59 -2.85 4.15 7.23
C ALA A 59 -2.36 2.76 7.64
N THR A 60 -3.13 2.09 8.51
CA THR A 60 -3.01 0.63 8.71
C THR A 60 -3.97 -0.14 7.79
N ASP A 61 -3.74 -1.43 7.59
CA ASP A 61 -4.61 -2.29 6.76
C ASP A 61 -6.07 -2.27 7.20
N VAL A 62 -6.34 -2.32 8.51
CA VAL A 62 -7.70 -2.32 9.06
C VAL A 62 -8.46 -1.05 8.66
N ALA A 63 -7.79 0.11 8.64
CA ALA A 63 -8.42 1.35 8.19
C ALA A 63 -8.65 1.39 6.67
N ALA A 64 -7.92 0.58 5.90
CA ALA A 64 -7.98 0.56 4.43
C ALA A 64 -8.86 -0.57 3.84
N ARG A 65 -9.24 -1.57 4.65
CA ARG A 65 -10.02 -2.75 4.22
C ARG A 65 -11.52 -2.69 4.50
N GLY A 66 -11.98 -1.88 5.44
CA GLY A 66 -13.38 -1.80 5.87
C GLY A 66 -13.38 -1.57 7.37
N ASP A 67 -13.66 -0.36 7.84
CA ASP A 67 -15.03 0.06 8.24
C ASP A 67 -15.33 1.53 7.93
N ILE A 68 -14.57 2.15 7.01
CA ILE A 68 -14.59 3.60 6.79
C ILE A 68 -14.86 3.94 5.31
N LEU A 69 -14.98 2.93 4.44
CA LEU A 69 -15.14 3.11 2.99
C LEU A 69 -16.21 2.21 2.35
N GLY A 70 -17.03 1.48 3.13
CA GLY A 70 -18.07 0.62 2.57
C GLY A 70 -17.53 -0.50 1.66
N ILE A 71 -16.36 -1.05 1.99
CA ILE A 71 -15.69 -2.08 1.21
C ILE A 71 -16.10 -3.43 1.78
N TYR A 72 -17.17 -4.02 1.27
CA TYR A 72 -17.40 -5.45 1.46
C TYR A 72 -16.42 -6.19 0.56
N GLN A 73 -15.44 -6.86 1.17
CA GLN A 73 -14.61 -7.86 0.51
C GLN A 73 -15.51 -9.06 0.15
N LEU A 74 -16.05 -9.08 -1.08
CA LEU A 74 -16.65 -10.28 -1.61
C LEU A 74 -15.53 -11.16 -2.15
N SER A 75 -15.22 -12.21 -1.41
CA SER A 75 -14.36 -13.31 -1.82
C SER A 75 -14.80 -13.82 -3.19
N ILE A 76 -14.04 -13.55 -4.25
CA ILE A 76 -14.13 -14.31 -5.49
C ILE A 76 -12.93 -15.26 -5.50
N TYR A 77 -13.19 -16.46 -5.01
CA TYR A 77 -12.52 -17.65 -5.51
C TYR A 77 -12.81 -17.75 -7.00
N LEU A 78 -11.85 -17.42 -7.86
CA LEU A 78 -11.78 -18.07 -9.16
C LEU A 78 -10.34 -18.20 -9.66
N PHE A 79 -10.04 -19.45 -9.96
CA PHE A 79 -8.82 -20.04 -10.46
C PHE A 79 -8.52 -19.59 -11.90
N SER A 80 -7.23 -19.41 -12.20
CA SER A 80 -6.61 -19.36 -13.54
C SER A 80 -6.79 -18.09 -14.39
N CYS A 81 -5.68 -17.72 -15.06
CA CYS A 81 -5.54 -16.75 -16.15
C CYS A 81 -5.34 -15.26 -15.76
N VAL A 82 -4.07 -14.89 -15.58
CA VAL A 82 -3.38 -13.79 -16.29
C VAL A 82 -4.22 -12.52 -16.53
N PHE A 83 -3.95 -11.48 -15.74
CA PHE A 83 -4.09 -10.07 -16.16
C PHE A 83 -5.47 -9.47 -16.49
N PHE A 84 -6.57 -9.90 -15.86
CA PHE A 84 -7.90 -9.34 -16.22
C PHE A 84 -8.68 -8.49 -15.20
N PHE A 85 -8.12 -8.10 -14.04
CA PHE A 85 -8.88 -7.29 -13.06
C PHE A 85 -8.12 -6.09 -12.47
N VAL A 86 -7.72 -5.13 -13.31
CA VAL A 86 -7.42 -3.75 -12.84
C VAL A 86 -8.70 -2.89 -12.76
N LYS A 87 -9.89 -3.49 -12.94
CA LYS A 87 -11.15 -2.74 -13.05
C LYS A 87 -12.32 -3.39 -12.30
N PHE A 88 -12.21 -3.50 -10.98
CA PHE A 88 -13.29 -3.64 -9.98
C PHE A 88 -12.58 -4.08 -8.70
N LEU A 89 -12.74 -3.57 -7.49
CA LEU A 89 -13.75 -2.78 -6.81
C LEU A 89 -13.00 -2.22 -5.61
N ILE A 90 -12.68 -0.92 -5.55
CA ILE A 90 -12.65 -0.21 -4.27
C ILE A 90 -12.98 1.26 -4.53
N THR A 91 -14.26 1.55 -4.77
CA THR A 91 -14.86 2.87 -4.51
C THR A 91 -14.21 3.47 -3.25
N ASP A 92 -13.54 4.62 -3.22
CA ASP A 92 -14.07 5.97 -3.45
C ASP A 92 -12.94 7.02 -3.26
N VAL A 93 -11.72 6.73 -3.73
CA VAL A 93 -10.64 7.72 -3.82
C VAL A 93 -10.12 7.69 -5.24
N LYS A 94 -10.69 8.53 -6.09
CA LYS A 94 -10.03 8.92 -7.34
C LYS A 94 -8.74 9.67 -6.92
N ASP A 95 -7.65 9.54 -7.67
CA ASP A 95 -6.43 10.38 -7.53
C ASP A 95 -5.41 10.10 -6.38
N VAL A 96 -5.21 8.85 -5.94
CA VAL A 96 -3.93 8.50 -5.28
C VAL A 96 -2.88 8.21 -6.36
N LYS A 97 -1.84 9.05 -6.44
CA LYS A 97 -0.74 8.89 -7.41
C LYS A 97 0.38 8.00 -6.89
N TYR A 98 0.62 8.06 -5.57
CA TYR A 98 1.68 7.31 -4.92
C TYR A 98 1.14 6.46 -3.79
N VAL A 99 1.51 5.18 -3.81
CA VAL A 99 1.36 4.27 -2.66
C VAL A 99 2.75 3.97 -2.13
N ILE A 100 2.93 4.05 -0.81
CA ILE A 100 4.18 3.71 -0.15
C ILE A 100 3.89 2.64 0.89
N ASN A 101 4.46 1.45 0.75
CA ASN A 101 4.51 0.49 1.84
C ASN A 101 5.73 0.80 2.68
N TYR A 102 5.53 1.54 3.78
CA TYR A 102 6.60 1.83 4.72
C TYR A 102 7.01 0.55 5.46
N ASP A 103 6.02 -0.22 5.89
CA ASP A 103 6.20 -1.59 6.36
C ASP A 103 5.66 -2.56 5.30
N PHE A 104 6.40 -3.62 5.00
CA PHE A 104 5.93 -4.65 4.08
C PHE A 104 4.81 -5.47 4.74
N PRO A 105 3.68 -5.69 4.06
CA PRO A 105 2.51 -6.35 4.66
C PRO A 105 2.77 -7.79 5.09
N GLY A 106 1.89 -8.30 5.95
CA GLY A 106 1.93 -9.68 6.45
C GLY A 106 1.67 -10.75 5.38
N SER A 107 1.16 -10.39 4.19
CA SER A 107 0.91 -11.30 3.07
C SER A 107 1.12 -10.61 1.71
N LEU A 108 1.25 -11.40 0.64
CA LEU A 108 1.35 -10.87 -0.73
C LEU A 108 0.00 -10.45 -1.32
N GLU A 109 -1.09 -11.05 -0.87
CA GLU A 109 -2.45 -10.60 -1.20
C GLU A 109 -2.65 -9.15 -0.72
N ASP A 110 -2.22 -8.88 0.51
CA ASP A 110 -2.27 -7.55 1.12
C ASP A 110 -1.40 -6.55 0.35
N TYR A 111 -0.21 -6.98 -0.09
CA TYR A 111 0.67 -6.17 -0.94
C TYR A 111 -0.05 -5.75 -2.23
N VAL A 112 -0.68 -6.69 -2.93
CA VAL A 112 -1.45 -6.40 -4.16
C VAL A 112 -2.61 -5.45 -3.86
N HIS A 113 -3.34 -5.67 -2.77
CA HIS A 113 -4.45 -4.80 -2.34
C HIS A 113 -4.01 -3.37 -1.96
N ARG A 114 -2.83 -3.22 -1.35
CA ARG A 114 -2.24 -1.94 -0.99
C ARG A 114 -1.82 -1.17 -2.26
N ILE A 115 -1.10 -1.80 -3.19
CA ILE A 115 -0.67 -1.12 -4.42
C ILE A 115 -1.83 -0.83 -5.39
N GLY A 116 -2.90 -1.63 -5.35
CA GLY A 116 -4.13 -1.39 -6.11
C GLY A 116 -4.91 -0.12 -5.73
N ARG A 117 -4.40 0.69 -4.79
CA ARG A 117 -4.95 2.03 -4.46
C ARG A 117 -4.52 3.11 -5.44
N THR A 118 -3.50 2.87 -6.25
CA THR A 118 -3.08 3.77 -7.33
C THR A 118 -3.31 3.16 -8.72
N GLY A 119 -3.05 3.91 -9.80
CA GLY A 119 -3.08 3.39 -11.17
C GLY A 119 -4.49 3.09 -11.72
N ARG A 120 -5.51 3.84 -11.26
CA ARG A 120 -6.92 3.56 -11.57
C ARG A 120 -7.44 4.32 -12.78
N ALA A 121 -8.50 3.79 -13.40
CA ALA A 121 -9.25 4.43 -14.49
C ALA A 121 -8.37 4.91 -15.67
N GLY A 122 -7.31 4.15 -16.00
CA GLY A 122 -6.37 4.49 -17.07
C GLY A 122 -5.27 5.48 -16.67
N ALA A 123 -5.28 6.01 -15.45
CA ALA A 123 -4.20 6.84 -14.92
C ALA A 123 -2.99 5.98 -14.53
N LYS A 124 -1.78 6.51 -14.69
CA LYS A 124 -0.56 5.88 -14.16
C LYS A 124 -0.46 6.11 -12.66
N GLY A 125 -0.01 5.08 -11.94
CA GLY A 125 0.27 5.11 -10.52
C GLY A 125 1.68 4.62 -10.23
N THR A 126 2.21 4.95 -9.06
CA THR A 126 3.52 4.44 -8.63
C THR A 126 3.45 3.91 -7.21
N ALA A 127 3.98 2.70 -7.02
CA ALA A 127 4.11 2.09 -5.70
C ALA A 127 5.58 1.99 -5.31
N TYR A 128 5.91 2.44 -4.11
CA TYR A 128 7.21 2.23 -3.47
C TYR A 128 7.03 1.30 -2.28
N THR A 129 7.99 0.41 -2.06
CA THR A 129 7.93 -0.54 -0.96
C THR A 129 9.29 -0.63 -0.31
N PHE A 130 9.34 -0.40 0.99
CA PHE A 130 10.50 -0.77 1.79
C PHE A 130 10.42 -2.27 2.07
N PHE A 131 11.49 -2.98 1.69
CA PHE A 131 11.61 -4.41 1.84
C PHE A 131 12.92 -4.70 2.55
N THR A 132 12.85 -5.40 3.69
CA THR A 132 14.02 -5.67 4.53
C THR A 132 14.30 -7.17 4.60
N ALA A 133 15.44 -7.55 5.18
CA ALA A 133 15.77 -8.95 5.41
C ALA A 133 14.73 -9.69 6.27
N ALA A 134 14.00 -8.99 7.16
CA ALA A 134 12.91 -9.56 7.95
C ALA A 134 11.74 -10.07 7.06
N ASN A 135 11.63 -9.56 5.84
CA ASN A 135 10.58 -9.89 4.88
C ASN A 135 11.04 -10.93 3.84
N ALA A 136 12.28 -11.42 3.92
CA ALA A 136 12.91 -12.29 2.90
C ALA A 136 12.09 -13.54 2.55
N ARG A 137 11.27 -14.05 3.48
CA ARG A 137 10.33 -15.16 3.22
C ARG A 137 9.36 -14.90 2.05
N PHE A 138 9.05 -13.63 1.76
CA PHE A 138 8.17 -13.23 0.67
C PHE A 138 8.91 -12.94 -0.64
N ALA A 139 10.24 -12.89 -0.64
CA ALA A 139 11.03 -12.38 -1.76
C ALA A 139 10.79 -13.18 -3.05
N LYS A 140 10.78 -14.52 -2.96
CA LYS A 140 10.62 -15.39 -4.14
C LYS A 140 9.28 -15.17 -4.84
N ASP A 141 8.19 -15.07 -4.08
CA ASP A 141 6.86 -14.90 -4.66
C ASP A 141 6.58 -13.44 -5.04
N LEU A 142 7.15 -12.46 -4.32
CA LEU A 142 7.13 -11.06 -4.75
C LEU A 142 7.84 -10.87 -6.10
N ILE A 143 8.99 -11.52 -6.32
CA ILE A 143 9.71 -11.47 -7.60
C ILE A 143 8.82 -11.96 -8.74
N LYS A 144 8.12 -13.09 -8.56
CA LYS A 144 7.18 -13.61 -9.57
C LYS A 144 6.11 -12.58 -9.93
N ILE A 145 5.49 -11.94 -8.91
CA ILE A 145 4.49 -10.90 -9.12
C ILE A 145 5.07 -9.73 -9.94
N LEU A 146 6.29 -9.30 -9.63
CA LEU A 146 6.97 -8.22 -10.35
C LEU A 146 7.28 -8.61 -11.81
N GLU A 147 7.79 -9.81 -12.04
CA GLU A 147 8.11 -10.34 -13.36
C GLU A 147 6.85 -10.50 -14.23
N GLU A 148 5.78 -11.07 -13.67
CA GLU A 148 4.47 -11.19 -14.33
C GLU A 148 3.92 -9.81 -14.72
N ALA A 149 4.15 -8.78 -13.89
CA ALA A 149 3.82 -7.38 -14.15
C ALA A 149 4.80 -6.64 -15.06
N GLY A 150 5.79 -7.33 -15.64
CA GLY A 150 6.81 -6.73 -16.51
C GLY A 150 7.67 -5.68 -15.81
N GLN A 151 7.74 -5.72 -14.48
CA GLN A 151 8.54 -4.80 -13.68
C GLN A 151 10.00 -5.24 -13.61
N LYS A 152 10.91 -4.27 -13.58
CA LYS A 152 12.32 -4.55 -13.35
C LYS A 152 12.54 -4.95 -11.89
N VAL A 153 13.03 -6.18 -11.67
CA VAL A 153 13.35 -6.68 -10.34
C VAL A 153 14.63 -6.03 -9.81
N ASN A 154 14.60 -5.57 -8.55
CA ASN A 154 15.78 -5.03 -7.89
C ASN A 154 16.81 -6.15 -7.63
N PRO A 155 18.10 -5.97 -7.96
CA PRO A 155 19.13 -6.98 -7.72
C PRO A 155 19.25 -7.45 -6.26
N GLU A 156 19.06 -6.56 -5.28
CA GLU A 156 19.11 -6.92 -3.86
C GLU A 156 17.90 -7.78 -3.46
N LEU A 157 16.72 -7.49 -4.00
CA LEU A 157 15.54 -8.36 -3.81
C LEU A 157 15.77 -9.74 -4.44
N ALA A 158 16.37 -9.78 -5.64
CA ALA A 158 16.72 -11.03 -6.31
C ALA A 158 17.71 -11.88 -5.50
N LYS A 159 18.69 -11.25 -4.83
CA LYS A 159 19.61 -11.93 -3.92
C LYS A 159 18.85 -12.53 -2.73
N MET A 160 17.95 -11.77 -2.11
CA MET A 160 17.12 -12.26 -0.98
C MET A 160 16.24 -13.45 -1.38
N GLY A 161 15.75 -13.50 -2.63
CA GLY A 161 14.92 -14.60 -3.14
C GLY A 161 15.65 -15.91 -3.43
N ARG A 162 16.99 -15.89 -3.58
CA ARG A 162 17.79 -17.09 -3.91
C ARG A 162 18.09 -17.98 -2.70
N GLY A 163 17.81 -17.53 -1.48
CA GLY A 163 18.27 -18.20 -0.26
C GLY A 163 19.80 -18.17 -0.13
N PRO A 164 20.38 -18.71 0.96
CA PRO A 164 21.83 -18.90 1.01
C PRO A 164 22.27 -19.78 -0.16
N LEU A 165 23.40 -19.41 -0.79
CA LEU A 165 24.03 -20.25 -1.80
C LEU A 165 24.26 -21.65 -1.19
N PRO A 166 24.04 -22.74 -1.96
CA PRO A 166 24.47 -24.06 -1.52
C PRO A 166 25.95 -23.99 -1.13
N PRO A 167 26.41 -24.68 -0.08
CA PRO A 167 27.83 -24.79 0.20
C PRO A 167 28.54 -25.31 -1.06
N ALA A 168 29.64 -24.66 -1.45
CA ALA A 168 30.47 -25.14 -2.53
C ALA A 168 30.96 -26.55 -2.15
N GLY A 169 30.45 -27.55 -2.87
CA GLY A 169 30.88 -28.94 -2.74
C GLY A 169 32.30 -29.15 -3.26
#